data_AF-A0A355QGC6-F1
#
_entry.id   AF-A0A355QGC6-F1
#
_cell.length_a   1.000
_cell.length_b   1.000
_cell.length_c   1.000
_cell.angle_alpha   90.00
_cell.angle_beta   90.00
_cell.angle_gamma   90.00
#
_symmetry.space_group_name_H-M   'P 1'
#
loop_
_entity.id
_entity.type
_entity.pdbx_description
1 polymer ?
#
loop_
_entity_poly.entity_id
_entity_poly.type
_entity_poly.pdbx_seq_one_letter_code
_entity_poly.pdbx_strand_id
1 'polypeptide(L)' 'MGEKITMDADAGLQVPTDPIIPFIEGDGTGVDIWPAARLVLDAAA' A
#
# COMPACT_ATOMS: atom_id res chain seq x y z
N MET A 1 3.36 10.79 9.32
CA MET A 1 2.23 9.98 9.82
C MET A 1 1.40 9.73 8.59
N GLY A 2 1.13 8.46 8.26
CA GLY A 2 0.46 8.15 7.02
C GLY A 2 -0.93 8.78 6.90
N GLU A 3 -1.31 9.09 5.67
CA GLU A 3 -2.57 9.74 5.32
C GLU A 3 -3.44 8.84 4.44
N LYS A 4 -4.76 9.00 4.53
CA LYS A 4 -5.71 8.18 3.77
C LYS A 4 -5.80 8.68 2.32
N ILE A 5 -5.82 7.74 1.37
CA ILE A 5 -6.20 8.02 -0.02
C ILE A 5 -7.69 8.36 -0.09
N THR A 6 -8.04 9.49 -0.71
CA THR A 6 -9.43 9.92 -0.90
C THR A 6 -9.81 9.90 -2.38
N MET A 7 -11.12 9.95 -2.66
CA MET A 7 -11.65 10.03 -4.01
C MET A 7 -12.31 11.39 -4.20
N ASP A 8 -12.02 12.08 -5.29
CA ASP A 8 -12.65 13.35 -5.62
C ASP A 8 -14.04 13.16 -6.28
N ALA A 9 -14.69 14.27 -6.59
CA ALA A 9 -16.03 14.28 -7.18
C ALA A 9 -16.09 13.69 -8.60
N ASP A 10 -14.96 13.68 -9.32
CA ASP A 10 -14.83 13.21 -10.70
C ASP A 10 -14.25 11.78 -10.76
N ALA A 11 -14.26 11.06 -9.63
CA ALA A 11 -13.72 9.71 -9.45
C ALA A 11 -12.18 9.60 -9.64
N GLY A 12 -11.45 10.70 -9.48
CA GLY A 12 -9.99 10.70 -9.36
C GLY A 12 -9.53 10.30 -7.95
N LEU A 13 -8.38 9.62 -7.86
CA LEU A 13 -7.74 9.29 -6.58
C LEU A 13 -6.78 10.42 -6.17
N GLN A 14 -6.99 10.95 -4.97
CA GLN A 14 -6.09 11.90 -4.34
C GLN A 14 -5.15 11.11 -3.41
N VAL A 15 -3.91 10.92 -3.87
CA VAL A 15 -2.91 10.10 -3.19
C VAL A 15 -1.86 11.02 -2.52
N PRO A 16 -1.74 11.00 -1.18
CA PRO A 16 -0.74 11.80 -0.47
C PRO A 16 0.68 11.19 -0.61
N THR A 17 1.70 11.95 -0.21
CA THR A 17 3.11 11.51 -0.27
C THR A 17 3.42 10.33 0.66
N ASP A 18 2.75 10.24 1.81
CA ASP A 18 2.87 9.13 2.78
C ASP A 18 1.51 8.42 2.91
N PRO A 19 1.08 7.60 1.93
CA PRO A 19 -0.25 7.00 1.94
C PRO A 19 -0.33 5.75 2.83
N ILE A 20 -1.47 5.56 3.49
CA ILE A 20 -1.79 4.31 4.18
C ILE A 20 -2.30 3.29 3.17
N ILE A 21 -1.53 2.22 2.94
CA ILE A 21 -1.91 1.07 2.11
C ILE A 21 -2.20 -0.13 3.00
N PRO A 22 -3.48 -0.52 3.17
CA PRO A 22 -3.82 -1.74 3.89
C PRO A 22 -3.46 -2.97 3.05
N PHE A 23 -3.01 -4.03 3.72
CA PHE A 23 -2.71 -5.31 3.09
C PHE A 23 -3.27 -6.46 3.92
N ILE A 24 -3.40 -7.61 3.27
CA ILE A 24 -3.64 -8.90 3.91
C ILE A 24 -2.49 -9.79 3.47
N GLU A 25 -1.75 -10.37 4.41
CA GLU A 25 -0.61 -11.24 4.12
C GLU A 25 -1.02 -12.47 3.32
N GLY A 26 -2.21 -13.00 3.62
CA GLY A 26 -2.73 -14.23 3.03
C GLY A 26 -2.15 -15.48 3.68
N ASP A 27 -2.70 -16.63 3.32
CA ASP A 27 -2.27 -17.93 3.84
C ASP A 27 -1.18 -18.56 2.95
N GLY A 28 -0.55 -19.64 3.43
CA GLY A 28 0.44 -20.41 2.67
C GLY A 28 1.66 -19.58 2.29
N THR A 29 1.96 -19.45 1.00
CA THR A 29 3.12 -18.69 0.50
C THR A 29 3.03 -17.18 0.75
N GLY A 30 1.85 -16.66 1.15
CA GLY A 30 1.67 -15.25 1.47
C GLY A 30 2.62 -14.75 2.56
N VAL A 31 2.87 -15.61 3.56
CA VAL A 31 3.79 -15.34 4.68
C VAL A 31 5.25 -15.15 4.22
N ASP A 32 5.64 -15.77 3.10
CA ASP A 32 6.99 -15.62 2.55
C ASP A 32 7.07 -14.47 1.53
N ILE A 33 6.06 -14.34 0.66
CA ILE A 33 6.07 -13.41 -0.47
C ILE A 33 5.81 -11.97 -0.01
N TRP A 34 4.85 -11.76 0.90
CA TRP A 34 4.43 -10.41 1.26
C TRP A 34 5.53 -9.60 1.97
N PRO A 35 6.27 -10.14 2.95
CA PRO A 35 7.38 -9.42 3.57
C PRO A 35 8.46 -9.04 2.55
N ALA A 36 8.76 -9.90 1.57
CA ALA A 36 9.72 -9.62 0.51
C ALA A 36 9.22 -8.52 -0.44
N ALA A 37 7.95 -8.57 -0.86
CA ALA A 37 7.34 -7.57 -1.72
C ALA A 37 7.32 -6.19 -1.06
N ARG A 38 7.01 -6.13 0.24
CA ARG A 38 7.03 -4.89 1.01
C ARG A 38 8.42 -4.22 0.97
N LEU A 39 9.51 -4.98 1.15
CA LEU A 39 10.87 -4.42 1.11
C LEU A 39 11.20 -3.80 -0.25
N VAL A 40 10.73 -4.41 -1.34
CA VAL A 40 10.92 -3.89 -2.70
C VAL A 40 10.14 -2.59 -2.91
N LEU A 41 8.88 -2.55 -2.47
CA LEU A 41 8.03 -1.36 -2.58
C LEU A 41 8.56 -0.20 -1.72
N ASP A 42 8.95 -0.49 -0.47
CA ASP A 42 9.51 0.51 0.45
C ASP A 42 10.83 1.10 -0.09
N ALA A 43 11.65 0.31 -0.78
CA ALA A 43 12.92 0.77 -1.35
C ALA A 43 12.77 1.52 -2.69
N ALA A 44 11.65 1.33 -3.41
CA ALA A 44 11.38 1.98 -4.68
C ALA A 44 10.76 3.38 -4.53
N ALA A 45 10.30 3.72 -3.32
CA ALA A 45 9.67 4.99 -2.98
C ALA A 45 10.61 6.19 -3.08
#